data_AF-A0A6P6HC14-F1
#
_entry.id   AF-A0A6P6HC14-F1
#
_cell.length_a   1.000
_cell.length_b   1.000
_cell.length_c   1.000
_cell.angle_alpha   90.00
_cell.angle_beta   90.00
_cell.angle_gamma   90.00
#
_symmetry.space_group_name_H-M   'P 1'
#
loop_
_entity.id
_entity.type
_entity.pdbx_description
1 polymer ?
#
loop_
_entity_poly.entity_id
_entity_poly.type
_entity_poly.pdbx_seq_one_letter_code
_entity_poly.pdbx_strand_id
1 'polypeptide(L)'
;MKEVTDHKEPYQKTIQRDGNRPWTLPWDFHHGTKSSGPLSAGLELWAKMPFAVPSVREDIEALDHQHVPIDIQTSKLLDWLVDRRHCNLKWQSLVLTIREKINAAIQDMPESEEIAQLLSGSYIHYFHCLRIVDLLKGTEASTKNIFGRYSSQRMKDWQEIVALYEKDNIYLAPEGVAKGPDALTLLEYPETRNQFIDELMELEIFLTQRAVEMSEEADILSVSQFQLAPAILQGQTKAKMVTMVSALQDLIGRLTSLRMQHLFMILASPRYVDRVTEFLQQKLKQSQLLALKKELMVQKQQEALQEQAALEPKLDLLLEKTKELQKLIEADISKRYSGRPVNLMGTYL
;
A
#
# COMPACT_ATOMS: atom_id res chain seq x y z
N MET A 1 -37.57 43.08 25.24
CA MET A 1 -38.20 42.62 23.98
C MET A 1 -37.86 43.59 22.85
N LYS A 2 -36.84 43.26 22.07
CA LYS A 2 -36.63 43.76 20.70
C LYS A 2 -36.04 42.57 19.94
N GLU A 3 -36.90 41.89 19.20
CA GLU A 3 -36.51 40.89 18.21
C GLU A 3 -36.02 41.62 16.96
N VAL A 4 -34.84 41.24 16.49
CA VAL A 4 -34.36 41.55 15.14
C VAL A 4 -34.06 40.20 14.51
N THR A 5 -34.95 39.78 13.62
CA THR A 5 -34.80 38.64 12.72
C THR A 5 -34.04 39.11 11.48
N ASP A 6 -32.91 38.47 11.17
CA ASP A 6 -32.23 38.61 9.89
C ASP A 6 -32.10 37.23 9.24
N HIS A 7 -32.72 37.10 8.07
CA HIS A 7 -32.62 35.97 7.17
C HIS A 7 -31.40 36.16 6.28
N LYS A 8 -30.56 35.13 6.10
CA LYS A 8 -29.84 34.90 4.84
C LYS A 8 -29.32 33.45 4.72
N GLU A 9 -29.72 32.82 3.63
CA GLU A 9 -29.30 31.51 3.12
C GLU A 9 -27.82 31.49 2.68
N PRO A 10 -27.13 30.33 2.72
CA PRO A 10 -25.78 30.20 2.21
C PRO A 10 -25.71 29.88 0.70
N TYR A 11 -24.81 30.60 0.03
CA TYR A 11 -24.41 30.50 -1.37
C TYR A 11 -23.99 29.07 -1.80
N GLN A 12 -24.65 28.56 -2.85
CA GLN A 12 -24.10 27.51 -3.72
C GLN A 12 -23.16 28.15 -4.76
N LYS A 13 -21.91 27.65 -4.86
CA LYS A 13 -21.03 27.92 -6.01
C LYS A 13 -20.88 26.66 -6.84
N THR A 14 -21.40 26.74 -8.06
CA THR A 14 -21.23 25.82 -9.18
C THR A 14 -19.77 25.79 -9.65
N ILE A 15 -19.19 24.61 -9.81
CA ILE A 15 -17.85 24.40 -10.42
C ILE A 15 -18.07 23.86 -11.83
N GLN A 16 -17.68 24.64 -12.84
CA GLN A 16 -17.56 24.20 -14.23
C GLN A 16 -16.26 23.41 -14.40
N ARG A 17 -16.32 22.26 -15.08
CA ARG A 17 -15.16 21.46 -15.50
C ARG A 17 -14.58 22.06 -16.79
N ASP A 18 -13.36 22.56 -16.72
CA ASP A 18 -12.52 22.72 -17.91
C ASP A 18 -11.60 21.48 -18.03
N GLY A 19 -11.63 20.89 -19.22
CA GLY A 19 -10.85 19.71 -19.58
C GLY A 19 -9.39 20.04 -19.85
N ASN A 20 -8.57 19.02 -19.67
CA ASN A 20 -7.21 18.89 -20.20
C ASN A 20 -6.08 19.65 -19.46
N ARG A 21 -5.61 19.09 -18.33
CA ARG A 21 -4.21 19.21 -17.87
C ARG A 21 -3.74 17.93 -17.18
N PRO A 22 -2.47 17.49 -17.38
CA PRO A 22 -1.86 16.43 -16.57
C PRO A 22 -1.62 16.92 -15.15
N TRP A 23 -1.74 16.02 -14.17
CA TRP A 23 -1.48 16.30 -12.75
C TRP A 23 -0.02 16.67 -12.51
N THR A 24 0.26 17.93 -12.20
CA THR A 24 1.48 18.34 -11.51
C THR A 24 1.12 18.94 -10.15
N LEU A 25 1.75 18.45 -9.08
CA LEU A 25 1.64 18.99 -7.73
C LEU A 25 2.97 19.58 -7.27
N PRO A 26 2.96 20.65 -6.45
CA PRO A 26 3.97 21.69 -6.50
C PRO A 26 4.71 21.84 -5.17
N TRP A 27 5.88 21.21 -4.98
CA TRP A 27 6.73 21.48 -3.81
C TRP A 27 8.22 21.19 -4.09
N ASP A 28 8.92 22.16 -4.68
CA ASP A 28 10.37 22.26 -4.60
C ASP A 28 10.73 23.23 -3.49
N PHE A 29 11.38 22.77 -2.42
CA PHE A 29 12.13 23.65 -1.52
C PHE A 29 13.38 22.98 -0.93
N HIS A 30 14.41 23.81 -0.88
CA HIS A 30 15.83 23.58 -0.64
C HIS A 30 16.23 22.80 0.63
N HIS A 31 17.28 21.98 0.48
CA HIS A 31 18.03 21.35 1.57
C HIS A 31 18.85 22.36 2.39
N GLY A 32 18.62 22.39 3.70
CA GLY A 32 19.48 22.99 4.73
C GLY A 32 20.19 21.91 5.56
N THR A 33 21.42 22.20 5.98
CA THR A 33 22.50 21.27 6.40
C THR A 33 22.66 21.01 7.92
N LYS A 34 23.43 19.93 8.25
CA LYS A 34 24.29 19.66 9.45
C LYS A 34 23.56 19.18 10.74
N SER A 35 24.09 18.30 11.59
CA SER A 35 25.48 17.91 11.94
C SER A 35 25.54 16.54 12.66
N SER A 36 26.68 15.86 12.55
CA SER A 36 27.07 14.62 13.26
C SER A 36 28.07 14.94 14.40
N GLY A 37 27.92 14.31 15.57
CA GLY A 37 28.91 14.32 16.66
C GLY A 37 29.30 12.89 17.09
N PRO A 38 30.51 12.67 17.67
CA PRO A 38 31.10 11.34 17.78
C PRO A 38 30.90 10.67 19.16
N LEU A 39 30.47 9.40 19.14
CA LEU A 39 30.48 8.48 20.27
C LEU A 39 31.82 7.74 20.31
N SER A 40 32.80 8.22 21.08
CA SER A 40 34.07 7.51 21.28
C SER A 40 34.62 7.68 22.70
N ALA A 41 33.86 7.22 23.71
CA ALA A 41 34.32 7.18 25.10
C ALA A 41 33.91 5.90 25.86
N GLY A 42 33.51 4.84 25.16
CA GLY A 42 33.04 3.59 25.77
C GLY A 42 34.00 2.39 25.69
N LEU A 43 35.11 2.52 24.96
CA LEU A 43 35.99 1.37 24.62
C LEU A 43 37.16 1.14 25.59
N GLU A 44 37.46 2.07 26.49
CA GLU A 44 38.65 1.98 27.35
C GLU A 44 38.42 1.29 28.70
N LEU A 45 37.17 0.90 29.02
CA LEU A 45 36.83 0.24 30.29
C LEU A 45 36.75 -1.29 30.20
N TRP A 46 36.80 -1.88 29.00
CA TRP A 46 36.74 -3.34 28.80
C TRP A 46 38.10 -4.04 28.97
N ALA A 47 39.21 -3.32 28.91
CA ALA A 47 40.57 -3.90 28.91
C ALA A 47 41.15 -4.23 30.31
N LYS A 48 40.39 -4.05 31.40
CA LYS A 48 40.91 -4.15 32.79
C LYS A 48 40.27 -5.23 33.67
N MET A 49 39.49 -6.16 33.12
CA MET A 49 38.94 -7.28 33.91
C MET A 49 39.80 -8.56 33.79
N PRO A 50 40.17 -9.20 34.91
CA PRO A 50 40.97 -10.42 34.91
C PRO A 50 40.06 -11.65 34.78
N PHE A 51 39.60 -11.91 33.57
CA PHE A 51 39.14 -13.24 33.18
C PHE A 51 39.98 -13.66 31.97
N ALA A 52 41.14 -14.25 32.27
CA ALA A 52 41.95 -14.93 31.28
C ALA A 52 41.14 -16.13 30.76
N VAL A 53 40.52 -15.97 29.59
CA VAL A 53 40.11 -17.10 28.76
C VAL A 53 41.41 -17.85 28.39
N PRO A 54 41.51 -19.15 28.66
CA PRO A 54 42.68 -19.92 28.25
C PRO A 54 42.93 -19.71 26.76
N SER A 55 44.18 -19.39 26.45
CA SER A 55 44.74 -19.30 25.11
C SER A 55 44.37 -20.55 24.29
N VAL A 56 43.29 -20.48 23.51
CA VAL A 56 43.08 -21.34 22.35
C VAL A 56 44.00 -20.84 21.23
N ARG A 57 45.30 -20.98 21.46
CA ARG A 57 46.37 -20.84 20.47
C ARG A 57 47.18 -22.11 20.53
N GLU A 58 46.58 -23.16 20.02
CA GLU A 58 47.21 -24.37 19.48
C GLU A 58 46.01 -25.19 18.97
N ASP A 59 46.09 -25.63 17.71
CA ASP A 59 45.05 -26.37 16.97
C ASP A 59 44.02 -25.54 16.17
N ILE A 60 44.41 -24.38 15.62
CA ILE A 60 43.92 -24.03 14.28
C ILE A 60 44.94 -24.64 13.32
N GLU A 61 44.80 -25.95 13.08
CA GLU A 61 45.18 -26.51 11.78
C GLU A 61 44.66 -25.52 10.73
N ALA A 62 45.49 -25.17 9.75
CA ALA A 62 45.06 -24.38 8.61
C ALA A 62 43.88 -25.12 7.95
N LEU A 63 42.67 -24.81 8.41
CA LEU A 63 41.42 -25.35 7.90
C LEU A 63 41.44 -24.99 6.43
N ASP A 64 41.67 -26.01 5.62
CA ASP A 64 41.64 -25.90 4.17
C ASP A 64 40.33 -25.23 3.80
N HIS A 65 40.41 -23.96 3.39
CA HIS A 65 39.26 -23.09 3.16
C HIS A 65 38.28 -23.68 2.15
N GLN A 66 38.69 -24.72 1.40
CA GLN A 66 37.87 -25.50 0.48
C GLN A 66 36.70 -26.23 1.15
N HIS A 67 36.78 -26.53 2.45
CA HIS A 67 35.77 -27.34 3.16
C HIS A 67 34.87 -26.52 4.10
N VAL A 68 35.03 -25.20 4.14
CA VAL A 68 34.18 -24.31 4.94
C VAL A 68 32.85 -24.08 4.21
N PRO A 69 31.69 -24.34 4.83
CA PRO A 69 30.39 -24.12 4.18
C PRO A 69 30.19 -22.64 3.85
N ILE A 70 29.60 -22.38 2.68
CA ILE A 70 29.22 -21.02 2.26
C ILE A 70 27.73 -20.83 2.53
N ASP A 71 27.41 -20.05 3.55
CA ASP A 71 26.03 -19.67 3.86
C ASP A 71 25.61 -18.45 3.01
N ILE A 72 24.53 -18.60 2.24
CA ILE A 72 23.98 -17.54 1.39
C ILE A 72 22.51 -17.38 1.72
N GLN A 73 22.11 -16.16 2.09
CA GLN A 73 20.70 -15.83 2.27
C GLN A 73 19.99 -15.86 0.91
N THR A 74 18.90 -16.61 0.79
CA THR A 74 18.16 -16.80 -0.49
C THR A 74 17.78 -15.48 -1.16
N SER A 75 17.39 -14.46 -0.38
CA SER A 75 17.05 -13.11 -0.89
C SER A 75 18.24 -12.34 -1.48
N LYS A 76 19.48 -12.77 -1.18
CA LYS A 76 20.73 -12.19 -1.65
C LYS A 76 21.47 -13.08 -2.64
N LEU A 77 20.95 -14.25 -2.97
CA LEU A 77 21.64 -15.25 -3.80
C LEU A 77 22.08 -14.69 -5.15
N LEU A 78 21.18 -14.01 -5.88
CA LEU A 78 21.53 -13.47 -7.20
C LEU A 78 22.54 -12.31 -7.11
N ASP A 79 22.41 -11.43 -6.12
CA ASP A 79 23.37 -10.34 -5.93
C ASP A 79 24.75 -10.92 -5.58
N TRP A 80 24.78 -11.94 -4.72
CA TRP A 80 25.98 -12.70 -4.36
C TRP A 80 26.64 -13.37 -5.57
N LEU A 81 25.84 -13.96 -6.47
CA LEU A 81 26.31 -14.60 -7.71
C LEU A 81 26.91 -13.57 -8.69
N VAL A 82 26.27 -12.41 -8.85
CA VAL A 82 26.73 -11.36 -9.76
C VAL A 82 27.98 -10.66 -9.21
N ASP A 83 27.98 -10.28 -7.93
CA ASP A 83 29.10 -9.56 -7.29
C ASP A 83 30.40 -10.38 -7.33
N ARG A 84 30.30 -11.70 -7.16
CA ARG A 84 31.43 -12.64 -7.23
C ARG A 84 31.73 -13.12 -8.65
N ARG A 85 31.02 -12.59 -9.65
CA ARG A 85 31.18 -12.95 -11.07
C ARG A 85 30.92 -14.44 -11.37
N HIS A 86 30.12 -15.10 -10.53
CA HIS A 86 29.60 -16.43 -10.82
C HIS A 86 28.53 -16.38 -11.92
N CYS A 87 27.82 -15.26 -12.06
CA CYS A 87 26.86 -15.01 -13.14
C CYS A 87 27.13 -13.64 -13.79
N ASN A 88 26.92 -13.52 -15.10
CA ASN A 88 27.11 -12.26 -15.84
C ASN A 88 26.18 -11.15 -15.30
N LEU A 89 26.67 -9.91 -15.18
CA LEU A 89 25.83 -8.75 -14.82
C LEU A 89 24.69 -8.52 -15.82
N LYS A 90 24.91 -8.84 -17.10
CA LYS A 90 23.93 -8.71 -18.19
C LYS A 90 23.04 -9.93 -18.37
N TRP A 91 22.94 -10.82 -17.38
CA TRP A 91 22.16 -12.05 -17.44
C TRP A 91 20.71 -11.81 -17.88
N GLN A 92 20.08 -10.70 -17.44
CA GLN A 92 18.69 -10.36 -17.79
C GLN A 92 18.46 -10.26 -19.30
N SER A 93 19.31 -9.52 -20.02
CA SER A 93 19.21 -9.41 -21.48
C SER A 93 19.47 -10.73 -22.18
N LEU A 94 20.37 -11.56 -21.63
CA LEU A 94 20.73 -12.83 -22.23
C LEU A 94 19.61 -13.87 -22.03
N VAL A 95 18.95 -13.87 -20.88
CA VAL A 95 17.75 -14.69 -20.60
C VAL A 95 16.61 -14.34 -21.56
N LEU A 96 16.40 -13.06 -21.88
CA LEU A 96 15.39 -12.67 -22.88
C LEU A 96 15.67 -13.28 -24.26
N THR A 97 16.92 -13.23 -24.72
CA THR A 97 17.34 -13.86 -25.98
C THR A 97 17.16 -15.38 -25.94
N ILE A 98 17.44 -16.02 -24.81
CA ILE A 98 17.23 -17.45 -24.64
C ILE A 98 15.73 -17.78 -24.71
N ARG A 99 14.87 -16.96 -24.09
CA ARG A 99 13.42 -17.15 -24.11
C ARG A 99 12.83 -17.02 -25.52
N GLU A 100 13.31 -16.07 -26.32
CA GLU A 100 12.94 -15.95 -27.74
C GLU A 100 13.30 -17.22 -28.52
N LYS A 101 14.50 -17.77 -28.31
CA LYS A 101 14.92 -19.04 -28.93
C LYS A 101 14.09 -20.23 -28.47
N ILE A 102 13.73 -20.31 -27.18
CA ILE A 102 12.82 -21.33 -26.66
C ILE A 102 11.47 -21.25 -27.36
N ASN A 103 10.87 -20.06 -27.46
CA ASN A 103 9.58 -19.87 -28.12
C ASN A 103 9.60 -20.29 -29.60
N ALA A 104 10.69 -20.02 -30.30
CA ALA A 104 10.90 -20.48 -31.67
C ALA A 104 11.04 -22.02 -31.74
N ALA A 105 11.86 -22.61 -30.85
CA ALA A 105 12.13 -24.05 -30.84
C ALA A 105 10.91 -24.90 -30.40
N ILE A 106 9.98 -24.33 -29.64
CA ILE A 106 8.71 -24.99 -29.26
C ILE A 106 7.82 -25.27 -30.48
N GLN A 107 7.90 -24.44 -31.52
CA GLN A 107 7.06 -24.60 -32.72
C GLN A 107 7.40 -25.88 -33.51
N ASP A 108 8.61 -26.42 -33.34
CA ASP A 108 9.08 -27.67 -33.98
C ASP A 108 9.29 -28.76 -32.92
N MET A 109 8.20 -29.19 -32.27
CA MET A 109 8.22 -30.25 -31.26
C MET A 109 7.63 -31.57 -31.77
N PRO A 110 8.18 -32.75 -31.38
CA PRO A 110 7.59 -34.03 -31.71
C PRO A 110 6.35 -34.29 -30.85
N GLU A 111 5.44 -35.13 -31.37
CA GLU A 111 4.29 -35.65 -30.63
C GLU A 111 4.77 -36.65 -29.56
N SER A 112 5.19 -36.12 -28.41
CA SER A 112 5.59 -36.90 -27.23
C SER A 112 4.87 -36.36 -26.01
N GLU A 113 4.15 -37.25 -25.31
CA GLU A 113 3.37 -36.90 -24.13
C GLU A 113 4.26 -36.35 -22.99
N GLU A 114 5.47 -36.90 -22.82
CA GLU A 114 6.43 -36.41 -21.82
C GLU A 114 6.93 -35.00 -22.13
N ILE A 115 7.16 -34.69 -23.41
CA ILE A 115 7.59 -33.35 -23.83
C ILE A 115 6.42 -32.37 -23.69
N ALA A 116 5.20 -32.78 -24.07
CA ALA A 116 4.00 -31.97 -23.90
C ALA A 116 3.73 -31.62 -22.42
N GLN A 117 3.97 -32.56 -21.49
CA GLN A 117 3.88 -32.30 -20.06
C GLN A 117 4.93 -31.28 -19.58
N LEU A 118 6.19 -31.41 -20.02
CA LEU A 118 7.25 -30.45 -19.68
C LEU A 118 6.98 -29.03 -20.22
N LEU A 119 6.29 -28.93 -21.36
CA LEU A 119 5.91 -27.67 -22.00
C LEU A 119 4.55 -27.12 -21.52
N SER A 120 3.77 -27.90 -20.76
CA SER A 120 2.44 -27.49 -20.27
C SER A 120 2.48 -26.43 -19.16
N GLY A 121 3.65 -26.24 -18.54
CA GLY A 121 3.87 -25.21 -17.53
C GLY A 121 4.06 -23.82 -18.14
N SER A 122 3.76 -22.77 -17.37
CA SER A 122 3.91 -21.37 -17.81
C SER A 122 5.37 -20.90 -17.94
N TYR A 123 6.33 -21.71 -17.48
CA TYR A 123 7.73 -21.33 -17.39
C TYR A 123 8.70 -22.47 -17.71
N ILE A 124 9.39 -22.36 -18.86
CA ILE A 124 10.45 -23.28 -19.29
C ILE A 124 11.80 -22.67 -18.92
N HIS A 125 12.63 -23.44 -18.23
CA HIS A 125 13.93 -23.00 -17.68
C HIS A 125 15.01 -24.03 -17.97
N TYR A 126 16.28 -23.73 -17.69
CA TYR A 126 17.45 -24.57 -18.00
C TYR A 126 17.25 -26.08 -17.77
N PHE A 127 16.76 -26.52 -16.61
CA PHE A 127 16.57 -27.95 -16.33
C PHE A 127 15.49 -28.62 -17.21
N HIS A 128 14.46 -27.87 -17.63
CA HIS A 128 13.49 -28.35 -18.61
C HIS A 128 14.17 -28.54 -19.97
N CYS A 129 15.01 -27.58 -20.40
CA CYS A 129 15.78 -27.67 -21.64
C CYS A 129 16.73 -28.88 -21.64
N LEU A 130 17.43 -29.15 -20.52
CA LEU A 130 18.25 -30.34 -20.37
C LEU A 130 17.43 -31.63 -20.54
N ARG A 131 16.28 -31.70 -19.86
CA ARG A 131 15.39 -32.86 -19.95
C ARG A 131 14.85 -33.06 -21.37
N ILE A 132 14.48 -31.98 -22.05
CA ILE A 132 14.04 -32.02 -23.45
C ILE A 132 15.16 -32.54 -24.35
N VAL A 133 16.39 -32.03 -24.20
CA VAL A 133 17.56 -32.52 -24.95
C VAL A 133 17.78 -34.01 -24.71
N ASP A 134 17.66 -34.49 -23.47
CA ASP A 134 17.83 -35.91 -23.15
C ASP A 134 16.74 -36.79 -23.76
N LEU A 135 15.48 -36.34 -23.75
CA LEU A 135 14.38 -37.06 -24.41
C LEU A 135 14.58 -37.10 -25.93
N LEU A 136 15.01 -35.99 -26.54
CA LEU A 136 15.31 -35.93 -27.96
C LEU A 136 16.48 -36.86 -28.35
N LYS A 137 17.46 -37.08 -27.46
CA LYS A 137 18.55 -38.04 -27.71
C LYS A 137 18.03 -39.47 -27.86
N GLY A 138 16.97 -39.82 -27.13
CA GLY A 138 16.34 -41.14 -27.16
C GLY A 138 15.47 -41.36 -28.41
N THR A 139 14.77 -40.33 -28.88
CA THR A 139 13.84 -40.42 -30.02
C THR A 139 14.51 -40.21 -31.38
N GLU A 140 15.61 -39.43 -31.44
CA GLU A 140 16.29 -39.06 -32.70
C GLU A 140 17.65 -39.77 -32.91
N ALA A 141 17.85 -40.93 -32.27
CA ALA A 141 19.10 -41.68 -32.24
C ALA A 141 19.68 -42.05 -33.63
N SER A 142 18.84 -42.11 -34.68
CA SER A 142 19.23 -42.46 -36.05
C SER A 142 19.73 -41.28 -36.91
N THR A 143 19.73 -40.04 -36.40
CA THR A 143 20.02 -38.82 -37.18
C THR A 143 21.46 -38.28 -37.02
N LYS A 144 22.41 -39.11 -36.55
CA LYS A 144 23.81 -38.69 -36.38
C LYS A 144 24.56 -38.73 -37.71
N ASN A 145 25.22 -37.62 -38.04
CA ASN A 145 26.14 -37.54 -39.19
C ASN A 145 27.42 -38.35 -38.92
N ILE A 146 28.23 -38.57 -39.97
CA ILE A 146 29.49 -39.36 -39.95
C ILE A 146 30.51 -38.87 -38.87
N PHE A 147 30.33 -37.65 -38.35
CA PHE A 147 31.13 -37.07 -37.25
C PHE A 147 30.49 -37.18 -35.86
N GLY A 148 29.44 -38.00 -35.69
CA GLY A 148 28.76 -38.22 -34.42
C GLY A 148 27.85 -37.08 -33.93
N ARG A 149 27.68 -36.01 -34.74
CA ARG A 149 26.79 -34.88 -34.44
C ARG A 149 25.37 -35.13 -34.92
N TYR A 150 24.38 -34.73 -34.14
CA TYR A 150 22.97 -34.77 -34.54
C TYR A 150 22.71 -33.78 -35.68
N SER A 151 21.92 -34.19 -36.67
CA SER A 151 21.66 -33.42 -37.89
C SER A 151 20.36 -32.63 -37.87
N SER A 152 19.38 -33.04 -37.06
CA SER A 152 18.07 -32.41 -36.94
C SER A 152 18.17 -30.96 -36.47
N GLN A 153 17.35 -30.09 -37.04
CA GLN A 153 17.31 -28.67 -36.67
C GLN A 153 16.86 -28.51 -35.21
N ARG A 154 15.78 -29.21 -34.83
CA ARG A 154 15.31 -29.30 -33.45
C ARG A 154 16.40 -29.60 -32.42
N MET A 155 17.19 -30.67 -32.63
CA MET A 155 18.27 -31.00 -31.68
C MET A 155 19.32 -29.89 -31.62
N LYS A 156 19.67 -29.28 -32.76
CA LYS A 156 20.62 -28.15 -32.78
C LYS A 156 20.09 -26.95 -32.01
N ASP A 157 18.81 -26.62 -32.18
CA ASP A 157 18.18 -25.48 -31.51
C ASP A 157 18.16 -25.68 -29.99
N TRP A 158 17.75 -26.87 -29.52
CA TRP A 158 17.74 -27.19 -28.09
C TRP A 158 19.14 -27.29 -27.48
N GLN A 159 20.13 -27.80 -28.22
CA GLN A 159 21.53 -27.77 -27.80
C GLN A 159 22.09 -26.36 -27.75
N GLU A 160 21.72 -25.48 -28.69
CA GLU A 160 22.10 -24.07 -28.68
C GLU A 160 21.52 -23.35 -27.46
N ILE A 161 20.24 -23.59 -27.14
CA ILE A 161 19.57 -23.04 -25.95
C ILE A 161 20.32 -23.45 -24.67
N VAL A 162 20.65 -24.75 -24.52
CA VAL A 162 21.44 -25.24 -23.37
C VAL A 162 22.82 -24.59 -23.33
N ALA A 163 23.51 -24.47 -24.48
CA ALA A 163 24.82 -23.84 -24.55
C ALA A 163 24.76 -22.34 -24.18
N LEU A 164 23.68 -21.64 -24.54
CA LEU A 164 23.48 -20.24 -24.16
C LEU A 164 23.26 -20.09 -22.66
N TYR A 165 22.55 -21.01 -22.02
CA TYR A 165 22.41 -21.04 -20.57
C TYR A 165 23.74 -21.27 -19.84
N GLU A 166 24.54 -22.20 -20.34
CA GLU A 166 25.84 -22.56 -19.76
C GLU A 166 26.88 -21.46 -19.97
N LYS A 167 26.77 -20.73 -21.09
CA LYS A 167 27.61 -19.56 -21.35
C LYS A 167 27.40 -18.51 -20.26
N ASP A 168 28.51 -18.09 -19.66
CA ASP A 168 28.55 -17.14 -18.54
C ASP A 168 27.69 -17.53 -17.32
N ASN A 169 27.40 -18.83 -17.18
CA ASN A 169 26.60 -19.44 -16.12
C ASN A 169 25.23 -18.79 -15.90
N ILE A 170 24.53 -18.43 -16.97
CA ILE A 170 23.21 -17.80 -16.89
C ILE A 170 22.20 -18.71 -16.17
N TYR A 171 22.34 -20.03 -16.26
CA TYR A 171 21.51 -21.00 -15.54
C TYR A 171 21.55 -20.84 -14.00
N LEU A 172 22.57 -20.17 -13.43
CA LEU A 172 22.66 -19.88 -12.00
C LEU A 172 21.82 -18.67 -11.60
N ALA A 173 21.52 -17.77 -12.53
CA ALA A 173 20.57 -16.71 -12.26
C ALA A 173 19.21 -17.36 -12.00
N PRO A 174 18.52 -17.03 -10.89
CA PRO A 174 17.19 -17.55 -10.65
C PRO A 174 16.28 -16.95 -11.70
N GLU A 175 16.12 -17.72 -12.75
CA GLU A 175 15.29 -17.43 -13.89
C GLU A 175 13.84 -17.36 -13.37
N GLY A 176 13.25 -16.16 -13.45
CA GLY A 176 11.90 -15.91 -12.93
C GLY A 176 11.84 -15.18 -11.58
N VAL A 177 12.96 -14.81 -10.95
CA VAL A 177 12.90 -13.81 -9.86
C VAL A 177 12.86 -12.43 -10.50
N ALA A 178 11.64 -12.03 -10.82
CA ALA A 178 11.36 -10.67 -11.21
C ALA A 178 11.89 -9.71 -10.13
N LYS A 179 12.60 -8.65 -10.56
CA LYS A 179 13.27 -7.70 -9.67
C LYS A 179 12.85 -6.28 -10.02
N GLY A 180 12.77 -5.42 -9.01
CA GLY A 180 12.38 -4.03 -9.22
C GLY A 180 10.95 -3.94 -9.77
N PRO A 181 10.68 -3.08 -10.77
CA PRO A 181 9.35 -2.92 -11.37
C PRO A 181 8.80 -4.23 -11.95
N ASP A 182 9.67 -5.08 -12.50
CA ASP A 182 9.26 -6.34 -13.13
C ASP A 182 8.66 -7.32 -12.10
N ALA A 183 9.00 -7.16 -10.81
CA ALA A 183 8.48 -7.97 -9.71
C ALA A 183 7.04 -7.64 -9.31
N LEU A 184 6.55 -6.48 -9.73
CA LEU A 184 5.24 -5.99 -9.37
C LEU A 184 4.19 -6.66 -10.26
N THR A 185 3.12 -7.16 -9.64
CA THR A 185 1.97 -7.67 -10.37
C THR A 185 1.26 -6.54 -11.13
N LEU A 186 0.36 -6.90 -12.04
CA LEU A 186 -0.41 -5.97 -12.88
C LEU A 186 -1.03 -4.80 -12.09
N LEU A 187 -1.52 -5.05 -10.87
CA LEU A 187 -2.19 -4.05 -10.04
C LEU A 187 -1.22 -3.28 -9.11
N GLU A 188 -0.02 -3.82 -8.86
CA GLU A 188 0.97 -3.18 -8.02
C GLU A 188 1.78 -2.14 -8.81
N TYR A 189 2.08 -2.44 -10.08
CA TYR A 189 2.74 -1.50 -10.97
C TYR A 189 1.76 -0.39 -11.42
N PRO A 190 2.06 0.90 -11.15
CA PRO A 190 1.10 2.00 -11.36
C PRO A 190 0.59 2.13 -12.80
N GLU A 191 1.47 1.96 -13.78
CA GLU A 191 1.19 2.15 -15.19
C GLU A 191 0.21 1.09 -15.69
N THR A 192 0.48 -0.19 -15.42
CA THR A 192 -0.41 -1.29 -15.81
C THR A 192 -1.70 -1.29 -15.00
N ARG A 193 -1.66 -0.86 -13.73
CA ARG A 193 -2.88 -0.68 -12.94
C ARG A 193 -3.79 0.36 -13.56
N ASN A 194 -3.24 1.52 -13.93
CA ASN A 194 -4.03 2.60 -14.53
C ASN A 194 -4.60 2.16 -15.87
N GLN A 195 -3.78 1.54 -16.74
CA GLN A 195 -4.27 0.95 -18.00
C GLN A 195 -5.40 -0.04 -17.76
N PHE A 196 -5.24 -0.96 -16.80
CA PHE A 196 -6.29 -1.94 -16.48
C PHE A 196 -7.58 -1.28 -16.00
N ILE A 197 -7.49 -0.23 -15.17
CA ILE A 197 -8.67 0.52 -14.72
C ILE A 197 -9.32 1.28 -15.88
N ASP A 198 -8.53 1.89 -16.76
CA ASP A 198 -9.02 2.63 -17.93
C ASP A 198 -9.77 1.69 -18.89
N GLU A 199 -9.22 0.50 -19.18
CA GLU A 199 -9.85 -0.54 -20.00
C GLU A 199 -11.18 -1.03 -19.39
N LEU A 200 -11.24 -1.18 -18.05
CA LEU A 200 -12.49 -1.53 -17.37
C LEU A 200 -13.55 -0.43 -17.49
N MET A 201 -13.15 0.84 -17.36
CA MET A 201 -14.06 1.98 -17.53
C MET A 201 -14.55 2.10 -18.97
N GLU A 202 -13.67 1.90 -19.96
CA GLU A 202 -14.07 1.88 -21.37
C GLU A 202 -15.08 0.77 -21.65
N LEU A 203 -14.82 -0.44 -21.14
CA LEU A 203 -15.74 -1.56 -21.28
C LEU A 203 -17.08 -1.31 -20.58
N GLU A 204 -17.08 -0.68 -19.40
CA GLU A 204 -18.31 -0.27 -18.70
C GLU A 204 -19.15 0.67 -19.58
N ILE A 205 -18.53 1.70 -20.15
CA ILE A 205 -19.20 2.68 -21.01
C ILE A 205 -19.73 2.00 -22.28
N PHE A 206 -18.92 1.18 -22.93
CA PHE A 206 -19.32 0.43 -24.12
C PHE A 206 -20.55 -0.45 -23.85
N LEU A 207 -20.55 -1.24 -22.78
CA LEU A 207 -21.65 -2.13 -22.45
C LEU A 207 -22.89 -1.37 -21.98
N THR A 208 -22.71 -0.24 -21.29
CA THR A 208 -23.81 0.66 -20.89
C THR A 208 -24.52 1.21 -22.13
N GLN A 209 -23.75 1.74 -23.09
CA GLN A 209 -24.28 2.23 -24.36
C GLN A 209 -24.98 1.09 -25.12
N ARG A 210 -24.36 -0.09 -25.21
CA ARG A 210 -24.97 -1.26 -25.84
C ARG A 210 -26.30 -1.66 -25.20
N ALA A 211 -26.41 -1.62 -23.87
CA ALA A 211 -27.64 -1.94 -23.16
C ALA A 211 -28.78 -0.94 -23.45
N VAL A 212 -28.45 0.33 -23.70
CA VAL A 212 -29.40 1.38 -24.11
C VAL A 212 -29.86 1.15 -25.55
N GLU A 213 -28.95 0.89 -26.49
CA GLU A 213 -29.29 0.58 -27.89
C GLU A 213 -30.20 -0.64 -28.04
N MET A 214 -30.06 -1.63 -27.15
CA MET A 214 -30.93 -2.81 -27.12
C MET A 214 -32.31 -2.53 -26.49
N SER A 215 -32.53 -1.34 -25.95
CA SER A 215 -33.77 -0.94 -25.27
C SER A 215 -34.67 -0.03 -26.08
N GLU A 216 -34.08 0.76 -26.97
CA GLU A 216 -34.83 1.44 -28.01
C GLU A 216 -35.34 0.36 -28.96
N GLU A 217 -36.62 0.43 -29.35
CA GLU A 217 -37.16 -0.45 -30.38
C GLU A 217 -36.23 -0.36 -31.58
N ALA A 218 -35.48 -1.45 -31.77
CA ALA A 218 -34.52 -1.63 -32.83
C ALA A 218 -35.11 -1.13 -34.15
N ASP A 219 -34.67 0.06 -34.57
CA ASP A 219 -34.80 0.53 -35.94
C ASP A 219 -34.41 -0.67 -36.82
N ILE A 220 -35.26 -1.02 -37.79
CA ILE A 220 -35.24 -2.29 -38.54
C ILE A 220 -33.83 -2.65 -39.09
N LEU A 221 -32.97 -1.64 -39.21
CA LEU A 221 -31.56 -1.68 -39.55
C LEU A 221 -30.66 -2.41 -38.55
N SER A 222 -30.93 -2.36 -37.25
CA SER A 222 -30.11 -3.00 -36.20
C SER A 222 -30.32 -4.51 -36.12
N VAL A 223 -31.54 -5.00 -36.40
CA VAL A 223 -31.85 -6.43 -36.53
C VAL A 223 -31.14 -7.02 -37.76
N SER A 224 -31.02 -6.25 -38.84
CA SER A 224 -30.34 -6.67 -40.07
C SER A 224 -28.81 -6.76 -39.90
N GLN A 225 -28.19 -5.84 -39.16
CA GLN A 225 -26.72 -5.78 -38.98
C GLN A 225 -26.11 -7.03 -38.30
N PHE A 226 -26.86 -7.72 -37.43
CA PHE A 226 -26.36 -8.88 -36.69
C PHE A 226 -26.74 -10.24 -37.31
N GLN A 227 -27.45 -10.28 -38.45
CA GLN A 227 -27.84 -11.54 -39.09
C GLN A 227 -26.63 -12.38 -39.54
N LEU A 228 -25.52 -11.72 -39.91
CA LEU A 228 -24.27 -12.37 -40.30
C LEU A 228 -23.26 -12.47 -39.15
N ALA A 229 -23.61 -11.98 -37.96
CA ALA A 229 -22.73 -12.04 -36.81
C ALA A 229 -22.66 -13.48 -36.24
N PRO A 230 -21.51 -13.89 -35.65
CA PRO A 230 -21.41 -15.16 -34.95
C PRO A 230 -22.51 -15.35 -33.89
N ALA A 231 -22.93 -16.60 -33.67
CA ALA A 231 -24.00 -16.95 -32.72
C ALA A 231 -23.78 -16.40 -31.30
N ILE A 232 -22.51 -16.23 -30.89
CA ILE A 232 -22.16 -15.66 -29.58
C ILE A 232 -22.62 -14.20 -29.42
N LEU A 233 -22.74 -13.45 -30.51
CA LEU A 233 -23.22 -12.07 -30.55
C LEU A 233 -24.75 -12.02 -30.72
N GLN A 234 -25.33 -12.95 -31.48
CA GLN A 234 -26.79 -13.04 -31.66
C GLN A 234 -27.52 -13.48 -30.37
N GLY A 235 -26.89 -14.33 -29.54
CA GLY A 235 -27.46 -14.83 -28.29
C GLY A 235 -27.33 -13.88 -27.09
N GLN A 236 -26.89 -12.64 -27.30
CA GLN A 236 -26.78 -11.64 -26.24
C GLN A 236 -28.13 -10.97 -25.97
N THR A 237 -28.43 -10.73 -24.70
CA THR A 237 -29.67 -10.07 -24.27
C THR A 237 -29.34 -8.81 -23.48
N LYS A 238 -30.26 -7.84 -23.48
CA LYS A 238 -30.13 -6.63 -22.66
C LYS A 238 -29.87 -6.98 -21.18
N ALA A 239 -30.58 -8.00 -20.66
CA ALA A 239 -30.41 -8.46 -19.29
C ALA A 239 -28.96 -8.88 -19.00
N LYS A 240 -28.33 -9.65 -19.90
CA LYS A 240 -26.91 -10.03 -19.76
C LYS A 240 -25.98 -8.82 -19.78
N MET A 241 -26.21 -7.87 -20.71
CA MET A 241 -25.42 -6.65 -20.79
C MET A 241 -25.50 -5.83 -19.50
N VAL A 242 -26.71 -5.66 -18.94
CA VAL A 242 -26.92 -4.96 -17.66
C VAL A 242 -26.23 -5.70 -16.51
N THR A 243 -26.28 -7.03 -16.47
CA THR A 243 -25.54 -7.81 -15.47
C THR A 243 -24.02 -7.60 -15.57
N MET A 244 -23.47 -7.57 -16.78
CA MET A 244 -22.04 -7.31 -16.99
C MET A 244 -21.65 -5.88 -16.57
N VAL A 245 -22.47 -4.87 -16.92
CA VAL A 245 -22.27 -3.48 -16.48
C VAL A 245 -22.25 -3.40 -14.95
N SER A 246 -23.22 -4.00 -14.28
CA SER A 246 -23.28 -4.02 -12.81
C SER A 246 -22.02 -4.65 -12.19
N ALA A 247 -21.52 -5.74 -12.76
CA ALA A 247 -20.31 -6.40 -12.28
C ALA A 247 -19.05 -5.53 -12.47
N LEU A 248 -18.96 -4.80 -13.60
CA LEU A 248 -17.86 -3.87 -13.87
C LEU A 248 -17.91 -2.66 -12.93
N GLN A 249 -19.10 -2.08 -12.71
CA GLN A 249 -19.29 -0.98 -11.77
C GLN A 249 -18.85 -1.36 -10.35
N ASP A 250 -19.23 -2.55 -9.88
CA ASP A 250 -18.80 -3.07 -8.59
C ASP A 250 -17.27 -3.26 -8.53
N LEU A 251 -16.67 -3.79 -9.59
CA LEU A 251 -15.22 -4.00 -9.67
C LEU A 251 -14.44 -2.68 -9.68
N ILE A 252 -14.83 -1.74 -10.54
CA ILE A 252 -14.25 -0.40 -10.63
C ILE A 252 -14.40 0.31 -9.30
N GLY A 253 -15.58 0.26 -8.67
CA GLY A 253 -15.82 0.87 -7.36
C GLY A 253 -14.90 0.32 -6.26
N ARG A 254 -14.60 -0.98 -6.28
CA ARG A 254 -13.64 -1.60 -5.34
C ARG A 254 -12.20 -1.14 -5.62
N LEU A 255 -11.77 -1.14 -6.88
CA LEU A 255 -10.41 -0.79 -7.30
C LEU A 255 -10.09 0.70 -7.15
N THR A 256 -11.11 1.56 -7.29
CA THR A 256 -10.94 3.03 -7.25
C THR A 256 -11.35 3.65 -5.92
N SER A 257 -11.81 2.85 -4.94
CA SER A 257 -12.19 3.34 -3.62
C SER A 257 -11.03 4.09 -2.92
N LEU A 258 -11.36 5.08 -2.10
CA LEU A 258 -10.36 5.85 -1.33
C LEU A 258 -9.45 4.94 -0.50
N ARG A 259 -10.03 3.88 0.09
CA ARG A 259 -9.27 2.87 0.83
C ARG A 259 -8.25 2.18 -0.07
N MET A 260 -8.65 1.75 -1.26
CA MET A 260 -7.73 1.10 -2.21
C MET A 260 -6.63 2.05 -2.68
N GLN A 261 -6.96 3.31 -2.96
CA GLN A 261 -5.98 4.36 -3.28
C GLN A 261 -4.93 4.51 -2.18
N HIS A 262 -5.35 4.55 -0.91
CA HIS A 262 -4.42 4.58 0.23
C HIS A 262 -3.54 3.32 0.30
N LEU A 263 -4.10 2.14 0.05
CA LEU A 263 -3.32 0.89 0.01
C LEU A 263 -2.25 0.92 -1.09
N PHE A 264 -2.58 1.39 -2.28
CA PHE A 264 -1.60 1.57 -3.36
C PHE A 264 -0.51 2.57 -2.97
N MET A 265 -0.87 3.67 -2.30
CA MET A 265 0.10 4.66 -1.83
C MET A 265 1.01 4.12 -0.73
N ILE A 266 0.48 3.29 0.18
CA ILE A 266 1.26 2.57 1.20
C ILE A 266 2.26 1.63 0.55
N LEU A 267 1.83 0.87 -0.48
CA LEU A 267 2.70 -0.05 -1.21
C LEU A 267 3.80 0.69 -1.99
N ALA A 268 3.44 1.74 -2.70
CA ALA A 268 4.33 2.40 -3.66
C ALA A 268 5.25 3.46 -3.04
N SER A 269 4.94 4.00 -1.85
CA SER A 269 5.65 5.15 -1.28
C SER A 269 5.94 4.99 0.22
N PRO A 270 7.20 4.64 0.58
CA PRO A 270 7.63 4.62 1.98
C PRO A 270 7.40 5.95 2.71
N ARG A 271 7.61 7.08 2.02
CA ARG A 271 7.36 8.43 2.56
C ARG A 271 5.90 8.66 2.94
N TYR A 272 4.97 8.06 2.19
CA TYR A 272 3.56 8.13 2.53
C TYR A 272 3.26 7.36 3.82
N VAL A 273 3.88 6.18 3.99
CA VAL A 273 3.78 5.38 5.22
C VAL A 273 4.30 6.17 6.43
N ASP A 274 5.45 6.82 6.31
CA ASP A 274 6.02 7.64 7.38
C ASP A 274 5.05 8.76 7.80
N ARG A 275 4.49 9.48 6.82
CA ARG A 275 3.54 10.57 7.07
C ARG A 275 2.26 10.08 7.74
N VAL A 276 1.70 8.96 7.28
CA VAL A 276 0.49 8.37 7.89
C VAL A 276 0.79 7.92 9.31
N THR A 277 1.96 7.33 9.54
CA THR A 277 2.41 6.90 10.87
C THR A 277 2.51 8.08 11.83
N GLU A 278 3.17 9.17 11.43
CA GLU A 278 3.29 10.38 12.25
C GLU A 278 1.92 10.99 12.55
N PHE A 279 1.04 11.08 11.54
CA PHE A 279 -0.32 11.59 11.72
C PHE A 279 -1.12 10.75 12.73
N LEU A 280 -1.06 9.42 12.64
CA LEU A 280 -1.74 8.52 13.57
C LEU A 280 -1.18 8.62 15.00
N GLN A 281 0.14 8.72 15.14
CA GLN A 281 0.78 8.97 16.44
C GLN A 281 0.33 10.30 17.06
N GLN A 282 0.23 11.36 16.25
CA GLN A 282 -0.26 12.65 16.70
C GLN A 282 -1.72 12.56 17.17
N LYS A 283 -2.58 11.84 16.43
CA LYS A 283 -3.98 11.60 16.81
C LYS A 283 -4.11 10.80 18.10
N LEU A 284 -3.28 9.77 18.27
CA LEU A 284 -3.23 8.99 19.51
C LEU A 284 -2.85 9.87 20.71
N LYS A 285 -1.80 10.69 20.55
CA LYS A 285 -1.37 11.65 21.60
C LYS A 285 -2.48 12.65 21.95
N GLN A 286 -3.17 13.19 20.95
CA GLN A 286 -4.31 14.08 21.15
C GLN A 286 -5.44 13.40 21.93
N SER A 287 -5.77 12.15 21.59
CA SER A 287 -6.80 11.36 22.27
C SER A 287 -6.45 11.13 23.75
N GLN A 288 -5.21 10.73 24.05
CA GLN A 288 -4.73 10.52 25.41
C GLN A 288 -4.76 11.82 26.24
N LEU A 289 -4.34 12.94 25.65
CA LEU A 289 -4.39 14.24 26.32
C LEU A 289 -5.83 14.66 26.66
N LEU A 290 -6.76 14.44 25.74
CA LEU A 290 -8.18 14.74 25.96
C LEU A 290 -8.79 13.86 27.05
N ALA A 291 -8.41 12.58 27.13
CA ALA A 291 -8.84 11.69 28.19
C ALA A 291 -8.38 12.18 29.57
N LEU A 292 -7.10 12.53 29.72
CA LEU A 292 -6.55 13.09 30.97
C LEU A 292 -7.22 14.43 31.34
N LYS A 293 -7.45 15.30 30.34
CA LYS A 293 -8.12 16.58 30.58
C LYS A 293 -9.56 16.38 31.06
N LYS A 294 -10.26 15.38 30.54
CA LYS A 294 -11.62 15.02 30.99
C LYS A 294 -11.60 14.63 32.47
N GLU A 295 -10.70 13.75 32.88
CA GLU A 295 -10.57 13.32 34.29
C GLU A 295 -10.28 14.51 35.21
N LEU A 296 -9.34 15.37 34.82
CA LEU A 296 -8.99 16.57 35.59
C LEU A 296 -10.17 17.54 35.71
N MET A 297 -10.98 17.71 34.66
CA MET A 297 -12.17 18.56 34.72
C MET A 297 -13.24 18.01 35.66
N VAL A 298 -13.43 16.68 35.71
CA VAL A 298 -14.34 16.04 36.66
C VAL A 298 -13.87 16.27 38.09
N GLN A 299 -12.57 16.14 38.35
CA GLN A 299 -12.00 16.43 39.68
C GLN A 299 -12.23 17.90 40.09
N LYS A 300 -11.93 18.85 39.19
CA LYS A 300 -12.15 20.28 39.45
C LYS A 300 -13.62 20.62 39.69
N GLN A 301 -14.52 19.97 38.97
CA GLN A 301 -15.96 20.13 39.21
C GLN A 301 -16.32 19.67 40.62
N GLN A 302 -15.79 18.53 41.07
CA GLN A 302 -16.04 18.01 42.41
C GLN A 302 -15.47 18.94 43.50
N GLU A 303 -14.27 19.47 43.31
CA GLU A 303 -13.65 20.44 44.22
C GLU A 303 -14.48 21.73 44.32
N ALA A 304 -14.94 22.27 43.18
CA ALA A 304 -15.80 23.46 43.16
C ALA A 304 -17.14 23.23 43.85
N LEU A 305 -17.75 22.04 43.70
CA LEU A 305 -18.98 21.69 44.41
C LEU A 305 -18.77 21.59 45.93
N GLN A 306 -17.64 21.04 46.36
CA GLN A 306 -17.30 20.97 47.79
C GLN A 306 -17.05 22.36 48.37
N GLU A 307 -16.35 23.23 47.64
CA GLU A 307 -16.13 24.62 48.06
C GLU A 307 -17.45 25.38 48.15
N GLN A 308 -18.33 25.23 47.15
CA GLN A 308 -19.66 25.81 47.17
C GLN A 308 -20.45 25.36 48.41
N ALA A 309 -20.49 24.06 48.68
CA ALA A 309 -21.19 23.50 49.84
C ALA A 309 -20.62 24.00 51.18
N ALA A 310 -19.30 24.29 51.24
CA ALA A 310 -18.66 24.84 52.44
C ALA A 310 -18.93 26.35 52.65
N LEU A 311 -19.19 27.09 51.57
CA LEU A 311 -19.46 28.53 51.60
C LEU A 311 -20.94 28.85 51.86
N GLU A 312 -21.84 28.00 51.37
CA GLU A 312 -23.30 28.15 51.49
C GLU A 312 -23.78 28.42 52.94
N PRO A 313 -23.37 27.66 53.98
CA PRO A 313 -23.81 27.95 55.35
C PRO A 313 -23.26 29.27 55.91
N LYS A 314 -22.09 29.72 55.44
CA LYS A 314 -21.51 31.01 55.87
C LYS A 314 -22.29 32.17 55.25
N LEU A 315 -22.72 32.01 53.99
CA LEU A 315 -23.56 32.97 53.31
C LEU A 315 -24.92 33.09 54.01
N ASP A 316 -25.55 31.95 54.34
CA ASP A 316 -26.82 31.94 55.06
C ASP A 316 -26.72 32.65 56.42
N LEU A 317 -25.66 32.38 57.17
CA LEU A 317 -25.41 33.05 58.45
C LEU A 317 -25.21 34.57 58.27
N LEU A 318 -24.47 34.99 57.26
CA LEU A 318 -24.28 36.42 56.97
C LEU A 318 -25.59 37.09 56.57
N LEU A 319 -26.44 36.43 55.78
CA LEU A 319 -27.76 36.93 55.42
C LEU A 319 -28.66 37.09 56.65
N GLU A 320 -28.64 36.11 57.56
CA GLU A 320 -29.39 36.19 58.82
C GLU A 320 -28.91 37.36 59.69
N LYS A 321 -27.58 37.48 59.90
CA LYS A 321 -26.99 38.57 60.69
C LYS A 321 -27.24 39.93 60.06
N THR A 322 -27.21 40.03 58.75
CA THR A 322 -27.51 41.28 58.03
C THR A 322 -28.96 41.70 58.23
N LYS A 323 -29.91 40.74 58.17
CA LYS A 323 -31.33 41.00 58.45
C LYS A 323 -31.57 41.40 59.90
N GLU A 324 -30.90 40.76 60.86
CA GLU A 324 -30.95 41.16 62.27
C GLU A 324 -30.47 42.60 62.46
N LEU A 325 -29.29 42.92 61.91
CA LEU A 325 -28.72 44.27 61.99
C LEU A 325 -29.64 45.31 61.34
N GLN A 326 -30.19 45.00 60.16
CA GLN A 326 -31.14 45.86 59.47
C GLN A 326 -32.34 46.19 60.38
N LYS A 327 -32.97 45.18 60.99
CA LYS A 327 -34.10 45.39 61.91
C LYS A 327 -33.74 46.25 63.12
N LEU A 328 -32.55 46.03 63.69
CA LEU A 328 -32.07 46.83 64.82
C LEU A 328 -31.88 48.30 64.44
N ILE A 329 -31.32 48.56 63.26
CA ILE A 329 -31.13 49.92 62.73
C ILE A 329 -32.48 50.57 62.42
N GLU A 330 -33.39 49.88 61.74
CA GLU A 330 -34.75 50.38 61.45
C GLU A 330 -35.50 50.75 62.73
N ALA A 331 -35.39 49.92 63.78
CA ALA A 331 -35.99 50.19 65.08
C ALA A 331 -35.36 51.42 65.78
N ASP A 332 -34.03 51.58 65.72
CA ASP A 332 -33.38 52.77 66.31
C ASP A 332 -33.77 54.06 65.58
N ILE A 333 -33.81 54.04 64.24
CA ILE A 333 -34.26 55.19 63.44
C ILE A 333 -35.73 55.49 63.74
N SER A 334 -36.60 54.48 63.77
CA SER A 334 -38.03 54.65 64.07
C SER A 334 -38.26 55.37 65.42
N LYS A 335 -37.49 55.03 66.46
CA LYS A 335 -37.55 55.71 67.77
C LYS A 335 -37.23 57.21 67.67
N ARG A 336 -36.25 57.58 66.84
CA ARG A 336 -35.86 58.98 66.62
C ARG A 336 -36.91 59.80 65.86
N TYR A 337 -37.84 59.13 65.17
CA TYR A 337 -38.93 59.74 64.40
C TYR A 337 -40.31 59.36 64.96
N SER A 338 -40.46 59.40 66.29
CA SER A 338 -41.74 59.25 67.00
C SER A 338 -42.52 57.97 66.64
N GLY A 339 -41.83 56.87 66.37
CA GLY A 339 -42.44 55.57 66.09
C GLY A 339 -42.96 55.38 64.67
N ARG A 340 -42.59 56.24 63.72
CA ARG A 340 -42.92 56.03 62.30
C ARG A 340 -42.22 54.78 61.75
N PRO A 341 -42.88 53.98 60.90
CA PRO A 341 -42.25 52.79 60.29
C PRO A 341 -41.12 53.20 59.34
N VAL A 342 -39.98 52.51 59.43
CA VAL A 342 -38.77 52.74 58.62
C VAL A 342 -38.36 51.43 57.97
N ASN A 343 -38.15 51.43 56.66
CA ASN A 343 -37.66 50.29 55.88
C ASN A 343 -36.38 50.69 55.15
N LEU A 344 -35.27 50.00 55.43
CA LEU A 344 -34.02 50.14 54.70
C LEU A 344 -34.07 49.29 53.44
N MET A 345 -33.82 49.88 52.27
CA MET A 345 -33.69 49.15 51.02
C MET A 345 -32.27 49.31 50.50
N GLY A 346 -31.66 48.19 50.10
CA GLY A 346 -30.38 48.21 49.39
C GLY A 346 -30.57 48.57 47.92
N THR A 347 -29.68 49.37 47.36
CA THR A 347 -29.55 49.53 45.90
C THR A 347 -28.59 48.46 45.39
N TYR A 348 -29.09 47.50 44.61
CA TYR A 348 -28.25 46.47 43.99
C TYR A 348 -27.25 47.11 43.01
N LEU A 349 -26.00 46.63 43.00
CA LEU A 349 -25.01 46.83 41.93
C LEU A 349 -24.70 45.49 41.28
#